data_AF-A0ABD1AG32-F1
#
_entry.id   AF-A0ABD1AG32-F1
#
_cell.length_a   1.000
_cell.length_b   1.000
_cell.length_c   1.000
_cell.angle_alpha   90.00
_cell.angle_beta   90.00
_cell.angle_gamma   90.00
#
_symmetry.space_group_name_H-M   'P 1'
#
loop_
_entity.id
_entity.type
_entity.pdbx_description
1 polymer ?
#
loop_
_entity_poly.entity_id
_entity_poly.type
_entity_poly.pdbx_seq_one_letter_code
_entity_poly.pdbx_strand_id
1 'polypeptide(L)'
;MSEYANKKTRGAFIAAVFAMQGFGILAGGIVSLIVSSAFDHAFDAPSYEFDPVRSTVPQADYVWRMVLMFGAIPALLTYYWRMKMPETARYTALVAWNTKQAAADKSKVLD
;
A
#
# COMPACT_ATOMS: atom_id res chain seq x y z
N MET A 1 10.74 -13.15 3.25
CA MET A 1 11.12 -12.70 1.89
C MET A 1 12.53 -13.11 1.50
N SER A 2 13.56 -12.81 2.30
CA SER A 2 14.93 -13.27 2.01
C SER A 2 15.11 -14.79 2.11
N GLU A 3 14.11 -15.49 2.64
CA GLU A 3 14.03 -16.94 2.80
C GLU A 3 13.43 -17.66 1.57
N TYR A 4 12.64 -16.97 0.74
CA TYR A 4 12.09 -17.49 -0.52
C TYR A 4 12.92 -17.06 -1.76
N ALA A 5 13.82 -16.09 -1.60
CA ALA A 5 14.64 -15.57 -2.70
C ALA A 5 15.97 -16.33 -2.83
N ASN A 6 16.23 -16.87 -4.02
CA ASN A 6 17.49 -17.51 -4.38
C ASN A 6 18.69 -16.56 -4.17
N LYS A 7 19.86 -17.07 -3.77
CA LYS A 7 21.03 -16.26 -3.32
C LYS A 7 21.44 -15.14 -4.29
N LYS A 8 21.20 -15.31 -5.59
CA LYS A 8 21.53 -14.35 -6.65
C LYS A 8 20.57 -13.14 -6.76
N THR A 9 19.30 -13.26 -6.37
CA THR A 9 18.27 -12.23 -6.63
C THR A 9 17.84 -11.44 -5.39
N ARG A 10 18.39 -11.77 -4.21
CA ARG A 10 18.04 -11.12 -2.93
C ARG A 10 18.21 -9.59 -2.97
N GLY A 11 19.27 -9.09 -3.60
CA GLY A 11 19.51 -7.65 -3.74
C GLY A 11 18.47 -6.96 -4.63
N ALA A 12 18.11 -7.58 -5.75
CA ALA A 12 17.07 -7.08 -6.66
C ALA A 12 15.69 -7.06 -5.98
N PHE A 13 15.36 -8.07 -5.18
CA PHE A 13 14.12 -8.08 -4.40
C PHE A 13 14.05 -6.95 -3.35
N ILE A 14 15.16 -6.64 -2.67
CA ILE A 14 15.20 -5.52 -1.73
C ILE A 14 15.06 -4.18 -2.47
N ALA A 15 15.78 -4.01 -3.58
CA ALA A 15 15.68 -2.81 -4.41
C ALA A 15 14.26 -2.61 -4.94
N ALA A 16 13.58 -3.68 -5.35
CA ALA A 16 12.18 -3.62 -5.78
C ALA A 16 11.25 -3.12 -4.66
N VAL A 17 11.44 -3.58 -3.41
CA VAL A 17 10.63 -3.10 -2.27
C VAL A 17 10.83 -1.60 -2.04
N PHE A 18 12.06 -1.09 -2.11
CA PHE A 18 12.31 0.34 -1.98
C PHE A 18 11.72 1.15 -3.14
N ALA A 19 11.80 0.63 -4.37
CA ALA A 19 11.19 1.28 -5.54
C ALA A 19 9.67 1.43 -5.39
N MET A 20 8.99 0.49 -4.72
CA MET A 20 7.55 0.56 -4.47
C MET A 20 7.13 1.74 -3.58
N GLN A 21 8.03 2.31 -2.76
CA GLN A 21 7.71 3.52 -1.99
C GLN A 21 7.43 4.71 -2.90
N GLY A 22 8.18 4.86 -4.00
CA GLY A 22 7.98 5.93 -4.98
C GLY A 22 6.61 5.84 -5.65
N PHE A 23 6.16 4.63 -5.99
CA PHE A 23 4.81 4.41 -6.53
C PHE A 23 3.71 4.81 -5.53
N GLY A 24 3.91 4.55 -4.24
CA GLY A 24 2.98 4.97 -3.19
C GLY A 24 2.83 6.50 -3.11
N ILE A 25 3.95 7.22 -3.21
CA ILE A 25 3.95 8.70 -3.21
C ILE A 25 3.23 9.23 -4.45
N LEU A 26 3.53 8.69 -5.63
CA LEU A 26 2.91 9.12 -6.89
C LEU A 26 1.40 8.86 -6.90
N ALA A 27 0.96 7.68 -6.45
CA ALA A 27 -0.46 7.35 -6.32
C ALA A 27 -1.16 8.29 -5.32
N GLY A 28 -0.55 8.57 -4.17
CA GLY A 28 -1.08 9.51 -3.19
C GLY A 28 -1.21 10.94 -3.73
N GLY A 29 -0.22 11.39 -4.52
CA GLY A 29 -0.26 12.67 -5.21
C GLY A 29 -1.39 12.76 -6.22
N ILE A 30 -1.57 11.72 -7.05
CA ILE A 30 -2.68 11.66 -8.03
C ILE A 30 -4.03 11.73 -7.33
N VAL A 31 -4.25 10.94 -6.28
CA VAL A 31 -5.51 10.97 -5.52
C VAL A 31 -5.75 12.35 -4.92
N SER A 32 -4.73 12.96 -4.33
CA SER A 32 -4.82 14.31 -3.76
C SER A 32 -5.21 15.34 -4.82
N LEU A 33 -4.59 15.31 -6.01
CA LEU A 33 -4.91 16.23 -7.10
C LEU A 33 -6.34 16.05 -7.62
N ILE A 34 -6.80 14.80 -7.77
CA ILE A 34 -8.17 14.51 -8.22
C ILE A 34 -9.18 15.03 -7.21
N VAL A 35 -9.00 14.75 -5.91
CA VAL A 35 -9.93 15.18 -4.86
C VAL A 35 -9.94 16.70 -4.73
N SER A 36 -8.75 17.35 -4.74
CA SER A 36 -8.65 18.80 -4.69
C SER A 36 -9.30 19.47 -5.91
N SER A 37 -9.03 18.96 -7.11
CA SER A 37 -9.64 19.50 -8.34
C SER A 37 -11.16 19.30 -8.39
N ALA A 38 -11.67 18.18 -7.84
CA ALA A 38 -13.11 17.98 -7.74
C ALA A 38 -13.77 18.99 -6.79
N PHE A 39 -13.11 19.34 -5.68
CA PHE A 39 -13.62 20.32 -4.72
C PHE A 39 -13.53 21.76 -5.26
N ASP A 40 -12.44 22.09 -5.95
CA ASP A 40 -12.25 23.38 -6.62
C ASP A 40 -13.36 23.64 -7.67
N HIS A 41 -13.74 22.61 -8.44
CA HIS A 41 -14.86 22.73 -9.39
C HIS A 41 -16.25 22.72 -8.74
N ALA A 42 -16.41 22.07 -7.57
CA ALA A 42 -17.70 21.94 -6.91
C ALA A 42 -18.04 23.13 -6.00
N PHE A 43 -17.02 23.83 -5.49
CA PHE A 43 -17.16 24.96 -4.59
C PHE A 43 -16.35 26.14 -5.14
N ASP A 44 -17.06 27.12 -5.69
CA ASP A 44 -16.45 28.33 -6.25
C ASP A 44 -15.92 29.21 -5.10
N ALA A 45 -14.65 28.98 -4.73
CA ALA A 45 -13.97 29.71 -3.67
C ALA A 45 -13.10 30.82 -4.28
N PRO A 46 -13.15 32.07 -3.77
CA PRO A 46 -12.28 33.13 -4.25
C PRO A 46 -10.81 32.76 -4.00
N SER A 47 -9.92 33.16 -4.91
CA SER A 47 -8.49 32.88 -4.76
C SER A 47 -7.93 33.54 -3.49
N TYR A 48 -6.93 32.88 -2.90
CA TYR A 48 -6.33 33.27 -1.61
C TYR A 48 -5.83 34.72 -1.57
N GLU A 49 -5.45 35.29 -2.71
CA GLU A 49 -4.98 36.67 -2.82
C GLU A 49 -6.08 37.72 -2.59
N PHE A 50 -7.34 37.40 -2.92
CA PHE A 50 -8.44 38.37 -2.83
C PHE A 50 -9.18 38.30 -1.49
N ASP A 51 -9.37 37.10 -0.92
CA ASP A 51 -10.04 36.94 0.38
C ASP A 51 -9.57 35.67 1.10
N PRO A 52 -8.48 35.76 1.90
CA PRO A 52 -7.89 34.61 2.61
C PRO A 52 -8.87 33.88 3.52
N VAL A 53 -9.89 34.57 4.04
CA VAL A 53 -10.85 34.03 5.00
C VAL A 53 -11.92 33.20 4.30
N ARG A 54 -12.32 33.59 3.07
CA ARG A 54 -13.30 32.85 2.27
C ARG A 54 -12.68 31.83 1.31
N SER A 55 -11.38 31.90 1.07
CA SER A 55 -10.66 30.93 0.22
C SER A 55 -10.61 29.52 0.80
N THR A 56 -10.79 29.37 2.11
CA THR A 56 -10.90 28.05 2.75
C THR A 56 -12.33 27.78 3.18
N VAL A 57 -13.11 27.25 2.23
CA VAL A 57 -14.47 26.79 2.52
C VAL A 57 -14.42 25.67 3.59
N PRO A 58 -15.34 25.63 4.56
CA PRO A 58 -15.37 24.56 5.59
C PRO A 58 -15.38 23.14 5.00
N GLN A 59 -15.91 22.99 3.79
CA GLN A 59 -15.97 21.75 3.03
C GLN A 59 -14.58 21.24 2.63
N ALA A 60 -13.55 22.10 2.55
CA ALA A 60 -12.18 21.71 2.27
C ALA A 60 -11.59 20.77 3.34
N ASP A 61 -12.12 20.78 4.57
CA ASP A 61 -11.74 19.82 5.61
C ASP A 61 -12.03 18.35 5.20
N TYR A 62 -12.98 18.12 4.30
CA TYR A 62 -13.26 16.78 3.81
C TYR A 62 -12.18 16.26 2.85
N VAL A 63 -11.42 17.14 2.19
CA VAL A 63 -10.40 16.75 1.20
C VAL A 63 -9.35 15.83 1.82
N TRP A 64 -8.71 16.25 2.92
CA TRP A 64 -7.67 15.45 3.56
C TRP A 64 -8.23 14.15 4.16
N ARG A 65 -9.46 14.17 4.68
CA ARG A 65 -10.14 12.98 5.21
C ARG A 65 -10.36 11.96 4.11
N MET A 66 -10.87 12.38 2.95
CA MET A 66 -11.06 11.48 1.81
C MET A 66 -9.74 10.90 1.32
N VAL A 67 -8.71 11.73 1.16
CA VAL A 67 -7.37 11.26 0.75
C VAL A 67 -6.84 10.20 1.72
N LEU A 68 -6.98 10.41 3.03
CA LEU A 68 -6.60 9.41 4.03
C LEU A 68 -7.43 8.12 3.94
N MET A 69 -8.75 8.24 3.73
CA MET A 69 -9.62 7.07 3.57
C MET A 69 -9.26 6.25 2.33
N PHE A 70 -8.84 6.88 1.23
CA PHE A 70 -8.30 6.17 0.07
C PHE A 70 -7.03 5.37 0.42
N GLY A 71 -6.21 5.87 1.36
CA GLY A 71 -5.06 5.15 1.91
C GLY A 71 -5.41 3.84 2.63
N ALA A 72 -6.65 3.67 3.09
CA ALA A 72 -7.09 2.42 3.71
C ALA A 72 -7.24 1.27 2.70
N ILE A 73 -7.48 1.56 1.42
CA ILE A 73 -7.64 0.54 0.36
C ILE A 73 -6.37 -0.33 0.19
N PRO A 74 -5.17 0.23 -0.04
CA PRO A 74 -3.96 -0.57 -0.15
C PRO A 74 -3.61 -1.30 1.16
N ALA A 75 -3.97 -0.73 2.32
CA ALA A 75 -3.80 -1.41 3.61
C ALA A 75 -4.67 -2.67 3.73
N LEU A 76 -5.95 -2.58 3.33
CA LEU A 76 -6.88 -3.71 3.31
C LEU A 76 -6.46 -4.78 2.29
N LEU A 77 -6.02 -4.36 1.10
CA LEU A 77 -5.45 -5.28 0.09
C LEU A 77 -4.23 -6.02 0.64
N THR A 78 -3.34 -5.31 1.32
CA THR A 78 -2.16 -5.89 1.96
C THR A 78 -2.56 -6.89 3.03
N TYR A 79 -3.55 -6.56 3.86
CA TYR A 79 -4.07 -7.46 4.89
C TYR A 79 -4.67 -8.73 4.29
N TYR A 80 -5.49 -8.59 3.26
CA TYR A 80 -6.10 -9.73 2.55
C TYR A 80 -5.04 -10.67 1.96
N TRP A 81 -4.03 -10.12 1.28
CA TRP A 81 -2.94 -10.95 0.75
C TRP A 81 -2.07 -11.55 1.86
N ARG A 82 -1.86 -10.82 2.96
CA ARG A 82 -1.13 -11.34 4.12
C ARG A 82 -1.81 -12.56 4.73
N MET A 83 -3.14 -12.56 4.81
CA MET A 83 -3.91 -13.70 5.30
C MET A 83 -3.84 -14.92 4.38
N LYS A 84 -3.54 -14.73 3.09
CA LYS A 84 -3.46 -15.82 2.11
C LYS A 84 -2.08 -16.44 1.94
N MET A 85 -1.02 -15.84 2.52
CA MET A 85 0.32 -16.40 2.41
C MET A 85 0.47 -17.63 3.31
N PRO A 86 0.93 -18.78 2.76
CA PRO A 86 1.27 -19.94 3.58
C PRO A 86 2.40 -19.60 4.55
N GLU A 87 2.40 -20.21 5.73
CA GLU A 87 3.45 -19.99 6.71
C GLU A 87 4.84 -20.39 6.17
N THR A 88 5.88 -19.79 6.74
CA THR A 88 7.24 -19.99 6.22
C THR A 88 7.71 -21.40 6.52
N ALA A 89 8.18 -22.15 5.51
CA ALA A 89 8.54 -23.58 5.61
C ALA A 89 9.52 -23.94 6.75
N ARG A 90 10.31 -22.97 7.23
CA ARG A 90 11.20 -23.13 8.38
C ARG A 90 10.48 -23.11 9.73
N TYR A 91 9.39 -22.35 9.88
CA TYR A 91 8.52 -22.39 11.06
C TYR A 91 7.74 -23.70 11.13
N THR A 92 7.18 -24.16 10.01
CA THR A 92 6.48 -25.46 9.93
C THR A 92 7.41 -26.65 10.18
N ALA A 93 8.67 -26.58 9.74
CA ALA A 93 9.64 -27.65 9.93
C ALA A 93 10.27 -27.69 11.33
N LEU A 94 10.51 -26.55 11.98
CA LEU A 94 11.21 -26.48 13.29
C LEU A 94 10.27 -26.39 14.50
N VAL A 95 9.07 -25.80 14.35
CA VAL A 95 8.16 -25.55 15.49
C VAL A 95 7.00 -26.54 15.53
N ALA A 96 6.44 -26.93 14.37
CA ALA A 96 5.30 -27.84 14.31
C ALA A 96 5.67 -29.34 14.26
N TRP A 97 6.96 -29.69 14.19
CA TRP A 97 7.48 -31.08 14.09
C TRP A 97 6.78 -31.95 13.02
N ASN A 98 6.19 -31.35 12.00
CA ASN A 98 5.36 -32.03 11.00
C ASN A 98 6.02 -32.00 9.62
N THR A 99 6.96 -32.92 9.43
CA THR A 99 7.80 -33.05 8.22
C THR A 99 7.00 -33.26 6.92
N LYS A 100 5.80 -33.85 7.00
CA LYS A 100 4.93 -34.09 5.83
C LYS A 100 4.30 -32.81 5.28
N GLN A 101 3.97 -31.83 6.12
CA GLN A 101 3.35 -30.57 5.70
C GLN A 101 4.39 -29.62 5.07
N ALA A 102 5.64 -29.67 5.57
CA ALA A 102 6.77 -28.93 5.02
C ALA A 102 7.19 -29.38 3.60
N ALA A 103 6.92 -30.64 3.22
CA ALA A 103 7.16 -31.13 1.86
C ALA A 103 6.07 -30.68 0.88
N ALA A 104 4.80 -30.67 1.30
CA ALA A 104 3.66 -30.25 0.48
C ALA A 104 3.65 -28.73 0.20
N ASP A 105 4.07 -27.90 1.17
CA ASP A 105 4.21 -26.46 0.95
C ASP A 105 5.39 -26.10 0.03
N LYS A 106 6.42 -26.95 -0.07
CA LYS A 106 7.52 -26.75 -1.01
C LYS A 106 7.14 -27.11 -2.45
N SER A 107 6.30 -28.12 -2.67
CA SER A 107 5.87 -28.48 -4.03
C SER A 107 4.95 -27.43 -4.63
N LYS A 108 4.13 -26.75 -3.82
CA LYS A 108 3.19 -25.72 -4.30
C LYS A 108 3.85 -24.39 -4.69
N VAL A 109 5.12 -24.18 -4.33
CA VAL A 109 5.88 -22.95 -4.58
C VAL A 109 6.91 -23.12 -5.72
N LEU A 110 7.11 -24.35 -6.21
CA LEU A 110 8.12 -24.69 -7.21
C LEU A 110 7.56 -25.06 -8.60
N ASP A 111 6.24 -24.98 -8.80
CA ASP A 111 5.59 -24.99 -10.12
C ASP A 111 5.24 -23.56 -10.57
#